data_AF-A0A4Q0VIM9-F1
#
_entry.id   AF-A0A4Q0VIM9-F1
#
_cell.length_a   1.000
_cell.length_b   1.000
_cell.length_c   1.000
_cell.angle_alpha   90.00
_cell.angle_beta   90.00
_cell.angle_gamma   90.00
#
_symmetry.space_group_name_H-M   'P 1'
#
loop_
_entity.id
_entity.type
_entity.pdbx_description
1 polymer ?
#
loop_
_entity_poly.entity_id
_entity_poly.type
_entity_poly.pdbx_seq_one_letter_code
_entity_poly.pdbx_strand_id
1 'polypeptide(L)'
;MEILNRVKGAIIMGKKYGIGLDIGTSSIGWSVVDESGHLIRVKGQTGLGVRLFHEGQTAEERRTFRTTRRRLSRRRWRLRLLRELFDAPISAIDKNFFARQKLSSLSPQDKYFASPYHLLDNRSDQDFYQQYPTIYHLRQALMTNKRQFDLREIYLAIHHIVKYRGNFLSSGTAKDFKPGELKLETYFETLNAQLAILFIDEPIQLPSLNWDELVTLLTDTSQSRNDRQKAV
;
A
#
# COMPACT_ATOMS: atom_id res chain seq x y z
N MET A 1 55.61 26.78 -57.73
CA MET A 1 54.42 25.93 -57.58
C MET A 1 53.70 26.35 -56.32
N GLU A 2 52.54 27.00 -56.49
CA GLU A 2 51.59 27.29 -55.42
C GLU A 2 51.10 26.00 -54.78
N ILE A 3 51.06 25.95 -53.45
CA ILE A 3 50.15 25.05 -52.75
C ILE A 3 49.26 25.93 -51.87
N LEU A 4 48.06 26.16 -52.39
CA LEU A 4 46.90 26.76 -51.74
C LEU A 4 46.62 26.08 -50.39
N ASN A 5 46.92 26.75 -49.28
CA ASN A 5 46.28 26.46 -48.01
C ASN A 5 44.90 27.13 -47.97
N ARG A 6 43.94 26.50 -48.64
CA ARG A 6 42.52 26.92 -48.68
C ARG A 6 41.70 26.07 -47.71
N VAL A 7 41.97 26.17 -46.40
CA VAL A 7 41.03 25.69 -45.38
C VAL A 7 40.02 26.82 -45.12
N LYS A 8 38.97 26.87 -45.94
CA LYS A 8 37.76 27.68 -45.68
C LYS A 8 36.98 27.05 -44.52
N GLY A 9 37.48 27.28 -43.31
CA GLY A 9 36.69 27.17 -42.09
C GLY A 9 36.92 28.46 -41.33
N ALA A 10 36.06 29.46 -41.54
CA ALA A 10 36.08 30.66 -40.73
C ALA A 10 35.69 30.26 -39.30
N ILE A 11 36.69 29.85 -38.52
CA ILE A 11 36.58 29.82 -37.07
C ILE A 11 36.44 31.30 -36.68
N ILE A 12 35.27 31.66 -36.19
CA ILE A 12 34.97 32.98 -35.66
C ILE A 12 35.75 33.12 -34.33
N MET A 13 37.08 33.20 -34.39
CA MET A 13 37.90 33.60 -33.25
C MET A 13 37.91 35.12 -33.22
N GLY A 14 37.22 35.71 -32.23
CA GLY A 14 37.32 37.13 -31.91
C GLY A 14 36.15 38.03 -32.30
N LYS A 15 35.06 37.53 -32.90
CA LYS A 15 33.83 38.34 -33.05
C LYS A 15 32.91 38.14 -31.87
N LYS A 16 32.41 39.25 -31.31
CA LYS A 16 31.38 39.23 -30.27
C LYS A 16 30.06 38.73 -30.87
N TYR A 17 29.35 37.91 -30.11
CA TYR A 17 28.06 37.33 -30.48
C TYR A 17 27.18 37.17 -29.23
N GLY A 18 25.87 37.13 -29.42
CA GLY A 18 24.88 36.78 -28.40
C GLY A 18 24.27 35.41 -28.68
N ILE A 19 23.86 34.69 -27.63
CA ILE A 19 23.06 33.46 -27.75
C ILE A 19 21.72 33.69 -27.05
N GLY A 20 20.62 33.48 -27.77
CA GLY A 20 19.29 33.37 -27.20
C GLY A 20 18.99 31.91 -26.88
N LEU A 21 18.43 31.63 -25.71
CA LEU A 21 17.96 30.30 -25.31
C LEU A 21 16.51 30.38 -24.86
N ASP A 22 15.65 29.55 -25.43
CA ASP A 22 14.26 29.36 -25.02
C ASP A 22 14.11 27.93 -24.47
N ILE A 23 13.99 27.80 -23.15
CA ILE A 23 14.05 26.51 -22.45
C ILE A 23 12.61 26.09 -22.08
N GLY A 24 12.03 25.24 -22.92
CA GLY A 24 10.75 24.57 -22.67
C GLY A 24 10.89 23.24 -21.94
N THR A 25 9.76 22.59 -21.66
CA THR A 25 9.71 21.31 -20.93
C THR A 25 10.19 20.11 -21.74
N SER A 26 10.15 20.21 -23.07
CA SER A 26 10.57 19.16 -24.02
C SER A 26 11.39 19.69 -25.21
N SER A 27 11.73 20.98 -25.17
CA SER A 27 12.49 21.63 -26.22
C SER A 27 13.42 22.71 -25.67
N ILE A 28 14.59 22.88 -26.29
CA ILE A 28 15.47 24.03 -26.06
C ILE A 28 15.70 24.70 -27.41
N GLY A 29 15.03 25.83 -27.65
CA GLY A 29 15.29 26.72 -28.76
C GLY A 29 16.60 27.48 -28.53
N TRP A 30 17.40 27.65 -29.57
CA TRP A 30 18.63 28.42 -29.51
C TRP A 30 18.82 29.26 -30.77
N SER A 31 19.33 30.48 -30.61
CA SER A 31 19.71 31.36 -31.70
C SER A 31 21.05 32.03 -31.40
N VAL A 32 21.81 32.41 -32.42
CA VAL A 32 23.09 33.09 -32.30
C VAL A 32 23.06 34.33 -33.18
N VAL A 33 23.27 35.49 -32.56
CA VAL A 33 23.16 36.80 -33.19
C VAL A 33 24.47 37.59 -33.07
N ASP A 34 24.71 38.51 -34.00
CA ASP A 34 25.78 39.51 -33.90
C ASP A 34 25.36 40.70 -33.00
N GLU A 35 26.24 41.68 -32.81
CA GLU A 35 25.95 42.90 -32.03
C GLU A 35 24.80 43.74 -32.61
N SER A 36 24.49 43.56 -33.89
CA SER A 36 23.41 44.24 -34.60
C SER A 36 22.07 43.49 -34.50
N GLY A 37 22.06 42.31 -33.87
CA GLY A 37 20.87 41.45 -33.76
C GLY A 37 20.62 40.53 -34.95
N HIS A 38 21.54 40.43 -35.92
CA HIS A 38 21.37 39.54 -37.07
C HIS A 38 21.86 38.12 -36.79
N LEU A 39 21.15 37.12 -37.30
CA LEU A 39 21.54 35.71 -37.19
C LEU A 39 22.88 35.46 -37.89
N ILE A 40 23.81 34.82 -37.18
CA ILE A 40 25.12 34.47 -37.73
C ILE A 40 25.14 33.06 -38.29
N ARG A 41 25.96 32.81 -39.32
CA ARG A 41 26.21 31.45 -39.81
C ARG A 41 27.41 30.84 -39.08
N VAL A 42 27.19 29.69 -38.44
CA VAL A 42 28.20 28.91 -37.74
C VAL A 42 28.46 27.64 -38.54
N LYS A 43 29.70 27.43 -38.99
CA LYS A 43 30.11 26.23 -39.77
C LYS A 43 29.19 25.92 -40.97
N GLY A 44 28.76 26.96 -41.69
CA GLY A 44 27.93 26.81 -42.88
C GLY A 44 26.42 26.69 -42.61
N GLN A 45 25.99 26.60 -41.36
CA GLN A 45 24.57 26.55 -40.97
C GLN A 45 24.15 27.86 -40.31
N THR A 46 22.87 28.24 -40.42
CA THR A 46 22.32 29.36 -39.66
C THR A 46 22.36 29.02 -38.17
N GLY A 47 22.85 29.93 -37.34
CA GLY A 47 22.89 29.76 -35.89
C GLY A 47 21.49 29.89 -35.27
N LEU A 48 20.58 29.00 -35.63
CA LEU A 48 19.23 28.91 -35.11
C LEU A 48 18.81 27.44 -35.13
N GLY A 49 18.19 26.95 -34.07
CA GLY A 49 17.65 25.61 -34.04
C GLY A 49 16.87 25.31 -32.77
N VAL A 50 16.37 24.08 -32.67
CA VAL A 50 15.68 23.58 -31.49
C VAL A 50 16.19 22.19 -31.19
N ARG A 51 16.51 21.92 -29.93
CA ARG A 51 16.80 20.58 -29.42
C ARG A 51 15.54 20.01 -28.78
N LEU A 52 14.99 18.94 -29.35
CA LEU A 52 13.85 18.21 -28.77
C LEU A 52 14.33 17.07 -27.86
N PHE A 53 13.62 16.83 -26.76
CA PHE A 53 13.86 15.73 -25.82
C PHE A 53 12.56 15.30 -25.13
N HIS A 54 12.58 14.13 -24.48
CA HIS A 54 11.44 13.69 -23.68
C HIS A 54 11.34 14.48 -22.38
N GLU A 55 10.13 14.89 -22.01
CA GLU A 55 9.87 15.60 -20.77
C GLU A 55 10.39 14.82 -19.54
N GLY A 56 10.87 15.56 -18.55
CA GLY A 56 11.35 15.00 -17.30
C GLY A 56 10.24 14.28 -16.54
N GLN A 57 10.39 12.97 -16.34
CA GLN A 57 9.45 12.19 -15.54
C GLN A 57 9.66 12.44 -14.04
N THR A 58 8.56 12.64 -13.30
CA THR A 58 8.63 12.79 -11.84
C THR A 58 9.10 11.49 -11.19
N ALA A 59 9.71 11.60 -10.00
CA ALA A 59 10.19 10.43 -9.25
C ALA A 59 9.08 9.65 -8.52
N GLU A 60 7.81 10.03 -8.71
CA GLU A 60 6.66 9.48 -7.98
C GLU A 60 6.47 7.99 -8.24
N GLU A 61 6.41 7.57 -9.51
CA GLU A 61 6.25 6.16 -9.87
C GLU A 61 7.38 5.30 -9.30
N ARG A 62 8.62 5.79 -9.41
CA ARG A 62 9.81 5.14 -8.84
C ARG A 62 9.69 4.98 -7.32
N ARG A 63 9.14 5.98 -6.62
CA ARG A 63 8.87 5.92 -5.17
C ARG A 63 7.83 4.84 -4.86
N THR A 64 6.77 4.73 -5.66
CA THR A 64 5.73 3.70 -5.51
C THR A 64 6.29 2.29 -5.69
N PHE A 65 7.02 2.02 -6.78
CA PHE A 65 7.65 0.72 -7.02
C PHE A 65 8.64 0.33 -5.91
N ARG A 66 9.47 1.28 -5.46
CA ARG A 66 10.43 1.04 -4.36
C ARG A 66 9.71 0.66 -3.06
N THR A 67 8.63 1.36 -2.74
CA THR A 67 7.85 1.10 -1.53
C THR A 67 7.19 -0.28 -1.59
N THR A 68 6.61 -0.65 -2.74
CA THR A 68 6.02 -1.97 -2.97
C THR A 68 7.05 -3.09 -2.84
N ARG A 69 8.24 -2.97 -3.43
CA ARG A 69 9.32 -3.96 -3.30
C ARG A 69 9.72 -4.18 -1.84
N ARG A 70 9.91 -3.09 -1.09
CA ARG A 70 10.24 -3.15 0.34
C ARG A 70 9.12 -3.80 1.17
N ARG A 71 7.86 -3.46 0.89
CA ARG A 71 6.68 -4.08 1.53
C ARG A 71 6.65 -5.59 1.32
N LEU A 72 6.83 -6.05 0.07
CA LEU A 72 6.85 -7.47 -0.28
C LEU A 72 8.04 -8.22 0.35
N SER A 73 9.22 -7.61 0.36
CA SER A 73 10.40 -8.15 1.04
C SER A 73 10.14 -8.37 2.54
N ARG A 74 9.65 -7.35 3.24
CA ARG A 74 9.33 -7.45 4.68
C ARG A 74 8.19 -8.43 4.98
N ARG A 75 7.17 -8.53 4.11
CA ARG A 75 6.13 -9.55 4.25
C ARG A 75 6.72 -10.95 4.15
N ARG A 76 7.58 -11.22 3.16
CA ARG A 76 8.27 -12.51 3.02
C ARG A 76 9.14 -12.83 4.24
N TRP A 77 9.88 -11.84 4.74
CA TRP A 77 10.70 -11.97 5.95
C TRP A 77 9.86 -12.41 7.17
N ARG A 78 8.72 -11.75 7.42
CA ARG A 78 7.82 -12.12 8.53
C ARG A 78 7.28 -13.54 8.42
N LEU A 79 6.84 -13.94 7.23
CA LEU A 79 6.30 -15.29 7.02
C LEU A 79 7.38 -16.37 7.12
N ARG A 80 8.63 -16.03 6.77
CA ARG A 80 9.76 -16.93 6.98
C ARG A 80 10.07 -17.10 8.48
N LEU A 81 10.09 -16.02 9.26
CA LEU A 81 10.28 -16.11 10.71
C LEU A 81 9.18 -16.96 11.38
N LEU A 82 7.93 -16.76 10.98
CA LEU A 82 6.82 -17.59 11.46
C LEU A 82 7.01 -19.06 11.09
N ARG A 83 7.48 -19.35 9.88
CA ARG A 83 7.79 -20.72 9.45
C ARG A 83 8.90 -21.33 10.30
N GLU A 84 10.00 -20.62 10.52
CA GLU A 84 11.14 -21.08 11.34
C GLU A 84 10.68 -21.49 12.75
N LEU A 85 9.78 -20.71 13.36
CA LEU A 85 9.16 -21.02 14.66
C LEU A 85 8.36 -22.33 14.67
N PHE A 86 7.68 -22.65 13.58
CA PHE A 86 6.81 -23.83 13.47
C PHE A 86 7.49 -25.00 12.74
N ASP A 87 8.72 -24.83 12.26
CA ASP A 87 9.37 -25.76 11.34
C ASP A 87 9.57 -27.15 11.97
N ALA A 88 10.25 -27.18 13.12
CA ALA A 88 10.51 -28.41 13.86
C ALA A 88 9.22 -29.13 14.32
N PRO A 89 8.27 -28.47 15.02
CA PRO A 89 7.09 -29.17 15.54
C PRO A 89 6.13 -29.60 14.43
N ILE A 90 6.00 -28.86 13.32
CA ILE A 90 5.18 -29.30 12.18
C ILE A 90 5.89 -30.43 11.42
N SER A 91 7.21 -30.35 11.20
CA SER A 91 7.94 -31.40 10.48
C SER A 91 7.93 -32.74 11.21
N ALA A 92 7.79 -32.74 12.54
CA ALA A 92 7.59 -33.95 13.33
C ALA A 92 6.25 -34.65 13.02
N ILE A 93 5.22 -33.89 12.64
CA ILE A 93 3.89 -34.40 12.28
C ILE A 93 3.84 -34.71 10.78
N ASP A 94 4.29 -33.76 9.95
CA ASP A 94 4.18 -33.78 8.50
C ASP A 94 5.41 -33.10 7.87
N LYS A 95 6.41 -33.92 7.54
CA LYS A 95 7.70 -33.47 6.99
C LYS A 95 7.57 -32.65 5.69
N ASN A 96 6.49 -32.86 4.93
CA ASN A 96 6.33 -32.26 3.61
C ASN A 96 5.37 -31.07 3.61
N PHE A 97 4.79 -30.69 4.75
CA PHE A 97 3.80 -29.61 4.85
C PHE A 97 4.25 -28.30 4.18
N PHE A 98 5.43 -27.78 4.56
CA PHE A 98 5.94 -26.53 3.97
C PHE A 98 6.43 -26.68 2.53
N ALA A 99 6.88 -27.87 2.14
CA ALA A 99 7.26 -28.17 0.77
C ALA A 99 6.02 -28.11 -0.15
N ARG A 100 4.91 -28.73 0.25
CA ARG A 100 3.62 -28.65 -0.47
C ARG A 100 3.15 -27.20 -0.61
N GLN A 101 3.24 -26.41 0.46
CA GLN A 101 2.88 -24.98 0.39
C GLN A 101 3.77 -24.17 -0.57
N LYS A 102 5.06 -24.51 -0.70
CA LYS A 102 5.97 -23.84 -1.63
C LYS A 102 5.70 -24.21 -3.09
N LEU A 103 5.28 -25.45 -3.33
CA LEU A 103 5.03 -26.01 -4.65
C LEU A 103 3.56 -25.87 -5.10
N SER A 104 2.69 -25.26 -4.29
CA SER A 104 1.26 -25.12 -4.59
C SER A 104 0.95 -24.30 -5.85
N SER A 105 1.92 -23.57 -6.39
CA SER A 105 1.79 -22.84 -7.65
C SER A 105 2.26 -23.63 -8.87
N LEU A 106 2.79 -24.84 -8.70
CA LEU A 106 3.23 -25.68 -9.82
C LEU A 106 2.02 -26.22 -10.58
N SER A 107 2.17 -26.34 -11.89
CA SER A 107 1.18 -26.98 -12.75
C SER A 107 1.06 -28.47 -12.39
N PRO A 108 -0.15 -29.06 -12.46
CA PRO A 108 -0.33 -30.51 -12.43
C PRO A 108 0.48 -31.28 -13.48
N GLN A 109 0.89 -30.60 -14.56
CA GLN A 109 1.68 -31.16 -15.65
C GLN A 109 3.21 -31.06 -15.41
N ASP A 110 3.64 -30.45 -14.31
CA ASP A 110 5.06 -30.32 -13.98
C ASP A 110 5.63 -31.69 -13.54
N LYS A 111 6.84 -32.03 -14.00
CA LYS A 111 7.54 -33.27 -13.61
C LYS A 111 7.85 -33.36 -12.11
N TYR A 112 7.89 -32.23 -11.41
CA TYR A 112 8.07 -32.17 -9.96
C TYR A 112 6.75 -32.18 -9.18
N PHE A 113 5.62 -32.34 -9.87
CA PHE A 113 4.30 -32.50 -9.27
C PHE A 113 4.16 -33.92 -8.69
N ALA A 114 4.54 -34.08 -7.42
CA ALA A 114 4.37 -35.34 -6.70
C ALA A 114 3.04 -35.37 -5.95
N SER A 115 2.05 -36.10 -6.49
CA SER A 115 0.73 -36.38 -5.88
C SER A 115 -0.22 -35.15 -5.76
N PRO A 116 -1.56 -35.31 -5.75
CA PRO A 116 -2.47 -34.21 -5.44
C PRO A 116 -2.05 -33.54 -4.12
N TYR A 117 -1.69 -32.25 -4.19
CA TYR A 117 -1.32 -31.45 -3.04
C TYR A 117 -2.51 -31.28 -2.11
N HIS A 118 -2.70 -32.20 -1.19
CA HIS A 118 -3.59 -31.98 -0.06
C HIS A 118 -2.94 -30.98 0.89
N LEU A 119 -3.73 -30.01 1.36
CA LEU A 119 -3.36 -29.04 2.37
C LEU A 119 -2.78 -29.74 3.60
N LEU A 120 -3.37 -30.87 3.98
CA LEU A 120 -2.96 -31.74 5.08
C LEU A 120 -2.80 -33.17 4.54
N ASP A 121 -1.83 -33.91 5.05
CA ASP A 121 -1.53 -35.27 4.57
C ASP A 121 -2.56 -36.35 4.98
N ASN A 122 -3.37 -36.06 5.99
CA ASN A 122 -4.23 -37.03 6.66
C ASN A 122 -5.73 -36.89 6.33
N ARG A 123 -6.12 -35.91 5.50
CA ARG A 123 -7.51 -35.71 5.06
C ARG A 123 -7.57 -34.98 3.73
N SER A 124 -8.71 -35.08 3.05
CA SER A 124 -8.91 -34.37 1.79
C SER A 124 -9.11 -32.87 2.01
N ASP A 125 -8.77 -32.08 0.98
CA ASP A 125 -9.04 -30.64 0.96
C ASP A 125 -10.55 -30.37 0.99
N GLN A 126 -11.35 -31.24 0.39
CA GLN A 126 -12.81 -31.11 0.40
C GLN A 126 -13.35 -31.19 1.82
N ASP A 127 -12.90 -32.15 2.63
CA ASP A 127 -13.31 -32.27 4.04
C ASP A 127 -12.86 -31.05 4.84
N PHE A 128 -11.64 -30.56 4.58
CA PHE A 128 -11.13 -29.33 5.21
C PHE A 128 -12.04 -28.13 4.92
N TYR A 129 -12.41 -27.91 3.66
CA TYR A 129 -13.24 -26.78 3.26
C TYR A 129 -14.72 -26.97 3.60
N GLN A 130 -15.23 -28.20 3.71
CA GLN A 130 -16.56 -28.45 4.27
C GLN A 130 -16.62 -28.06 5.75
N GLN A 131 -15.60 -28.43 6.53
CA GLN A 131 -15.52 -28.04 7.93
C GLN A 131 -15.24 -26.54 8.11
N TYR A 132 -14.41 -25.97 7.24
CA TYR A 132 -14.00 -24.57 7.27
C TYR A 132 -14.15 -23.92 5.89
N PRO A 133 -15.35 -23.44 5.52
CA PRO A 133 -15.60 -22.86 4.20
C PRO A 133 -14.68 -21.70 3.85
N THR A 134 -14.23 -20.95 4.87
CA THR A 134 -13.21 -19.92 4.72
C THR A 134 -12.21 -19.97 5.87
N ILE A 135 -11.05 -19.36 5.68
CA ILE A 135 -10.04 -19.22 6.74
C ILE A 135 -10.58 -18.50 8.00
N TYR A 136 -11.63 -17.70 7.86
CA TYR A 136 -12.27 -17.02 8.99
C TYR A 136 -13.08 -17.98 9.85
N HIS A 137 -13.69 -19.02 9.28
CA HIS A 137 -14.35 -20.08 10.05
C HIS A 137 -13.33 -20.85 10.90
N LEU A 138 -12.15 -21.16 10.34
CA LEU A 138 -11.07 -21.78 11.10
C LEU A 138 -10.59 -20.87 12.25
N ARG A 139 -10.39 -19.57 11.98
CA ARG A 139 -10.03 -18.59 13.02
C ARG A 139 -11.07 -18.50 14.12
N GLN A 140 -12.36 -18.46 13.76
CA GLN A 140 -13.46 -18.43 14.72
C GLN A 140 -13.47 -19.70 15.58
N ALA A 141 -13.36 -20.87 14.95
CA ALA A 141 -13.32 -22.14 15.67
C ALA A 141 -12.14 -22.23 16.65
N LEU A 142 -10.95 -21.76 16.26
CA LEU A 142 -9.77 -21.68 17.13
C LEU A 142 -9.98 -20.74 18.33
N MET A 143 -10.83 -19.72 18.21
CA MET A 143 -11.13 -18.76 19.28
C MET A 143 -12.24 -19.24 20.22
N THR A 144 -13.23 -19.96 19.71
CA THR A 144 -14.45 -20.31 20.48
C THR A 144 -14.46 -21.73 21.01
N ASN A 145 -13.85 -22.68 20.30
CA ASN A 145 -13.99 -24.10 20.63
C ASN A 145 -12.88 -24.56 21.58
N LYS A 146 -13.26 -25.20 22.69
CA LYS A 146 -12.33 -25.70 23.71
C LYS A 146 -11.89 -27.15 23.41
N ARG A 147 -11.29 -27.36 22.23
CA ARG A 147 -10.69 -28.66 21.84
C ARG A 147 -9.23 -28.47 21.46
N GLN A 148 -8.45 -29.55 21.45
CA GLN A 148 -7.13 -29.52 20.83
C GLN A 148 -7.28 -29.48 19.30
N PHE A 149 -6.55 -28.57 18.66
CA PHE A 149 -6.51 -28.40 17.20
C PHE A 149 -5.21 -28.97 16.63
N ASP A 150 -5.22 -29.29 15.34
CA ASP A 150 -4.01 -29.68 14.62
C ASP A 150 -3.06 -28.48 14.54
N LEU A 151 -1.78 -28.70 14.82
CA LEU A 151 -0.78 -27.64 14.77
C LEU A 151 -0.70 -26.94 13.40
N ARG A 152 -0.97 -27.69 12.32
CA ARG A 152 -1.00 -27.17 10.94
C ARG A 152 -2.18 -26.23 10.72
N GLU A 153 -3.35 -26.51 11.31
CA GLU A 153 -4.51 -25.60 11.31
C GLU A 153 -4.18 -24.29 12.03
N ILE A 154 -3.55 -24.38 13.21
CA ILE A 154 -3.09 -23.23 13.98
C ILE A 154 -2.11 -22.38 13.14
N TYR A 155 -1.14 -23.02 12.49
CA TYR A 155 -0.20 -22.33 11.61
C TYR A 155 -0.91 -21.63 10.45
N LEU A 156 -1.87 -22.28 9.79
CA LEU A 156 -2.61 -21.67 8.67
C LEU A 156 -3.35 -20.40 9.12
N ALA A 157 -4.01 -20.44 10.28
CA ALA A 157 -4.71 -19.29 10.84
C ALA A 157 -3.76 -18.14 11.19
N ILE A 158 -2.66 -18.43 11.89
CA ILE A 158 -1.66 -17.40 12.26
C ILE A 158 -0.96 -16.85 11.02
N HIS A 159 -0.58 -17.70 10.07
CA HIS A 159 0.02 -17.30 8.81
C HIS A 159 -0.89 -16.31 8.05
N HIS A 160 -2.21 -16.56 8.03
CA HIS A 160 -3.17 -15.63 7.44
C HIS A 160 -3.17 -14.27 8.14
N ILE A 161 -3.22 -14.25 9.47
CA ILE A 161 -3.18 -13.00 10.28
C ILE A 161 -1.89 -12.22 10.03
N VAL A 162 -0.73 -12.88 10.07
CA VAL A 162 0.58 -12.22 9.89
C VAL A 162 0.76 -11.71 8.45
N LYS A 163 0.21 -12.42 7.46
CA LYS A 163 0.24 -12.05 6.04
C LYS A 163 -0.66 -10.85 5.75
N TYR A 164 -1.85 -10.81 6.35
CA TYR A 164 -2.89 -9.80 6.15
C TYR A 164 -3.24 -9.05 7.45
N ARG A 165 -2.22 -8.49 8.08
CA ARG A 165 -2.26 -7.91 9.44
C ARG A 165 -2.98 -6.55 9.62
N GLY A 166 -3.76 -6.09 8.64
CA GLY A 166 -4.41 -4.78 8.68
C GLY A 166 -3.45 -3.57 8.65
N ASN A 167 -3.98 -2.40 9.02
CA ASN A 167 -3.25 -1.14 9.15
C ASN A 167 -2.85 -0.88 10.62
N PHE A 168 -1.96 0.09 10.85
CA PHE A 168 -1.45 0.47 12.17
C PHE A 168 -1.61 1.98 12.39
N LEU A 169 -2.78 2.52 12.05
CA LEU A 169 -3.04 3.96 12.10
C LEU A 169 -3.41 4.46 13.51
N SER A 170 -3.97 3.60 14.35
CA SER A 170 -4.26 3.90 15.76
C SER A 170 -3.05 3.61 16.64
N SER A 171 -2.76 4.52 17.58
CA SER A 171 -1.66 4.42 18.54
C SER A 171 -2.02 3.65 19.81
N GLY A 172 -3.30 3.34 20.04
CA GLY A 172 -3.78 2.62 21.22
C GLY A 172 -3.44 1.12 21.21
N THR A 173 -3.47 0.49 22.40
CA THR A 173 -3.24 -0.95 22.53
C THR A 173 -4.47 -1.72 22.08
N ALA A 174 -4.31 -2.92 21.53
CA ALA A 174 -5.45 -3.77 21.16
C ALA A 174 -6.42 -4.07 22.33
N LYS A 175 -5.94 -4.01 23.58
CA LYS A 175 -6.77 -4.18 24.79
C LYS A 175 -7.74 -3.01 25.02
N ASP A 176 -7.37 -1.82 24.54
CA ASP A 176 -8.17 -0.61 24.68
C ASP A 176 -9.27 -0.55 23.61
N PHE A 177 -9.12 -1.33 22.54
CA PHE A 177 -10.14 -1.52 21.54
C PHE A 177 -11.25 -2.39 22.10
N LYS A 178 -12.30 -1.75 22.61
CA LYS A 178 -13.55 -2.40 23.01
C LYS A 178 -14.51 -2.36 21.82
N PRO A 179 -14.66 -3.45 21.05
CA PRO A 179 -15.84 -3.61 20.20
C PRO A 179 -17.03 -3.76 21.14
N GLY A 180 -17.68 -2.65 21.45
CA GLY A 180 -18.79 -2.59 22.39
C GLY A 180 -19.99 -1.91 21.76
N GLU A 181 -21.17 -2.30 22.23
CA GLU A 181 -22.43 -1.63 21.95
C GLU A 181 -22.33 -0.14 22.31
N LEU A 182 -22.83 0.73 21.43
CA LEU A 182 -22.93 2.17 21.67
C LEU A 182 -24.01 2.43 22.72
N LYS A 183 -23.64 2.41 24.00
CA LYS A 183 -24.55 2.72 25.12
C LYS A 183 -24.68 4.23 25.34
N LEU A 184 -25.24 4.92 24.36
CA LEU A 184 -25.31 6.40 24.35
C LEU A 184 -26.04 6.96 25.57
N GLU A 185 -27.12 6.33 26.00
CA GLU A 185 -27.86 6.69 27.22
C GLU A 185 -26.92 6.84 28.43
N THR A 186 -26.16 5.79 28.75
CA THR A 186 -25.25 5.79 29.90
C THR A 186 -24.16 6.87 29.79
N TYR A 187 -23.69 7.16 28.58
CA TYR A 187 -22.70 8.21 28.36
C TYR A 187 -23.30 9.61 28.56
N PHE A 188 -24.50 9.85 28.06
CA PHE A 188 -25.19 11.13 28.20
C PHE A 188 -25.65 11.40 29.63
N GLU A 189 -26.12 10.38 30.36
CA GLU A 189 -26.40 10.48 31.80
C GLU A 189 -25.15 10.87 32.58
N THR A 190 -24.02 10.22 32.29
CA THR A 190 -22.73 10.52 32.92
C THR A 190 -22.28 11.96 32.61
N LEU A 191 -22.42 12.40 31.35
CA LEU A 191 -22.07 13.76 30.94
C LEU A 191 -22.98 14.81 31.61
N ASN A 192 -24.30 14.59 31.65
CA ASN A 192 -25.23 15.51 32.31
C ASN A 192 -24.93 15.62 33.82
N ALA A 193 -24.61 14.51 34.49
CA ALA A 193 -24.19 14.54 35.89
C ALA A 193 -22.89 15.34 36.09
N GLN A 194 -21.92 15.21 35.19
CA GLN A 194 -20.66 15.98 35.26
C GLN A 194 -20.86 17.46 34.93
N LEU A 195 -21.70 17.79 33.94
CA LEU A 195 -22.04 19.16 33.59
C LEU A 195 -22.74 19.87 34.75
N ALA A 196 -23.65 19.20 35.44
CA ALA A 196 -24.32 19.75 36.62
C ALA A 196 -23.35 20.09 37.77
N ILE A 197 -22.24 19.35 37.90
CA ILE A 197 -21.19 19.65 38.89
C ILE A 197 -20.34 20.86 38.46
N LEU A 198 -20.06 20.99 37.15
CA LEU A 198 -19.19 22.04 36.62
C LEU A 198 -19.89 23.38 36.43
N PHE A 199 -21.18 23.36 36.09
CA PHE A 199 -21.99 24.54 35.79
C PHE A 199 -23.14 24.68 36.79
N ILE A 200 -22.80 25.09 38.00
CA ILE A 200 -23.76 25.23 39.12
C ILE A 200 -24.68 26.44 38.91
N ASP A 201 -24.13 27.55 38.41
CA ASP A 201 -24.87 28.81 38.26
C ASP A 201 -25.74 28.85 36.99
N GLU A 202 -25.35 28.11 35.94
CA GLU A 202 -26.10 27.97 34.69
C GLU A 202 -26.11 26.49 34.26
N PRO A 203 -27.04 25.67 34.78
CA PRO A 203 -27.04 24.24 34.53
C PRO A 203 -27.29 23.93 33.05
N ILE A 204 -26.29 23.33 32.40
CA ILE A 204 -26.39 22.85 31.03
C ILE A 204 -26.86 21.40 31.06
N GLN A 205 -27.99 21.12 30.40
CA GLN A 205 -28.51 19.76 30.24
C GLN A 205 -28.56 19.39 28.76
N LEU A 206 -27.86 18.33 28.40
CA LEU A 206 -27.94 17.72 27.08
C LEU A 206 -29.31 17.02 26.90
N PRO A 207 -29.90 17.07 25.70
CA PRO A 207 -31.22 16.52 25.44
C PRO A 207 -31.27 15.00 25.61
N SER A 208 -32.42 14.50 26.07
CA SER A 208 -32.76 13.09 25.97
C SER A 208 -33.34 12.82 24.59
N LEU A 209 -32.73 11.91 23.85
CA LEU A 209 -33.15 11.53 22.50
C LEU A 209 -33.60 10.06 22.47
N ASN A 210 -34.21 9.65 21.36
CA ASN A 210 -34.43 8.23 21.09
C ASN A 210 -33.09 7.56 20.77
N TRP A 211 -32.45 6.99 21.80
CA TRP A 211 -31.09 6.45 21.69
C TRP A 211 -30.99 5.30 20.69
N ASP A 212 -32.01 4.44 20.59
CA ASP A 212 -32.01 3.30 19.67
C ASP A 212 -32.04 3.72 18.20
N GLU A 213 -32.88 4.71 17.89
CA GLU A 213 -32.96 5.31 16.56
C GLU A 213 -31.65 6.00 16.19
N LEU A 214 -31.04 6.71 17.14
CA LEU A 214 -29.78 7.41 16.93
C LEU A 214 -28.60 6.44 16.79
N VAL A 215 -28.55 5.34 17.55
CA VAL A 215 -27.56 4.26 17.35
C VAL A 215 -27.72 3.64 15.96
N THR A 216 -28.96 3.40 15.53
CA THR A 216 -29.25 2.86 14.20
C THR A 216 -28.76 3.82 13.11
N LEU A 217 -29.06 5.11 13.23
CA LEU A 217 -28.60 6.15 12.31
C LEU A 217 -27.07 6.26 12.28
N LEU A 218 -26.41 6.26 13.44
CA LEU A 218 -24.96 6.39 13.52
C LEU A 218 -24.22 5.15 13.01
N THR A 219 -24.81 3.97 13.11
CA THR A 219 -24.24 2.70 12.62
C THR A 219 -24.61 2.38 11.17
N ASP A 220 -25.49 3.18 10.55
CA ASP A 220 -25.88 3.02 9.15
C ASP A 220 -24.67 3.22 8.22
N THR A 221 -24.31 2.14 7.51
CA THR A 221 -23.21 2.14 6.55
C THR A 221 -23.61 2.62 5.16
N SER A 222 -24.91 2.83 4.89
CA SER A 222 -25.40 3.31 3.60
C SER A 222 -25.22 4.83 3.43
N GLN A 223 -25.16 5.57 4.53
CA GLN A 223 -25.04 7.03 4.53
C GLN A 223 -23.61 7.51 4.82
N SER A 224 -23.23 8.64 4.20
CA SER A 224 -21.95 9.26 4.51
C SER A 224 -21.93 9.80 5.95
N ARG A 225 -20.73 10.10 6.47
CA ARG A 225 -20.61 10.73 7.79
C ARG A 225 -21.33 12.08 7.85
N ASN A 226 -21.28 12.86 6.76
CA ASN A 226 -21.91 14.17 6.70
C ASN A 226 -23.43 14.07 6.66
N ASP A 227 -23.98 13.06 5.97
CA ASP A 227 -25.43 12.88 5.89
C ASP A 227 -25.99 12.46 7.25
N ARG A 228 -25.30 11.54 7.94
CA ARG A 228 -25.63 11.19 9.34
C ARG A 228 -25.56 12.40 10.27
N GLN A 229 -24.57 13.27 10.12
CA GLN A 229 -24.47 14.48 10.93
C GLN A 229 -25.62 15.46 10.70
N LYS A 230 -26.19 15.54 9.49
CA LYS A 230 -27.34 16.40 9.21
C LYS A 230 -28.66 15.85 9.78
N ALA A 231 -28.72 14.54 9.97
CA ALA A 231 -29.91 13.84 10.45
C ALA A 231 -29.98 13.72 11.99
N VAL A 232 -28.89 14.08 12.70
CA VAL A 232 -28.79 14.17 14.16
C VAL A 232 -28.95 15.62 14.59
#